data_AF-A0A1B0FHL6-F1
#
_entry.id   AF-A0A1B0FHL6-F1
#
_cell.length_a   1.000
_cell.length_b   1.000
_cell.length_c   1.000
_cell.angle_alpha   90.00
_cell.angle_beta   90.00
_cell.angle_gamma   90.00
#
_symmetry.space_group_name_H-M   'P 1'
#
loop_
_entity.id
_entity.type
_entity.pdbx_description
1 polymer ?
#
loop_
_entity_poly.entity_id
_entity_poly.type
_entity_poly.pdbx_seq_one_letter_code
_entity_poly.pdbx_strand_id
1 'polypeptide(L)'
;MYRNVALLFILCILYILFSLKQKCQVKAQYASHCSTVNQEPGLCMPVKSCRNIYEIFQQTASTSGDLTDDHKDLITKSYCGTFRNVHHVCCLKSEIQLNSEGLEILTNTTCGINHGNTVSRGLVAALFSFPWMALLKYNIGEPFKCGGSLITNRYVLTAAHCVYRQEDTIIGVRLGEYNISSSSDCTNSPIKSECAPPVEDVGIEEIIIPHDYRKHVFHDDIALIRLDRTVEFRRQLKPICLPITEELRSAHHSHYVISGWGRTENGKTLHF
;
A
#
# COMPACT_ATOMS: atom_id res chain seq x y z
N MET A 1 22.60 -50.64 -39.18
CA MET A 1 21.80 -50.54 -37.94
C MET A 1 22.37 -49.59 -36.87
N TYR A 2 23.66 -49.23 -36.87
CA TYR A 2 24.27 -48.43 -35.79
C TYR A 2 24.14 -46.89 -35.87
N ARG A 3 23.86 -46.30 -37.05
CA ARG A 3 23.75 -44.82 -37.19
C ARG A 3 22.52 -44.21 -36.51
N ASN A 4 21.42 -44.96 -36.40
CA ASN A 4 20.18 -44.44 -35.81
C ASN A 4 20.21 -44.43 -34.27
N VAL A 5 20.94 -45.36 -33.64
CA VAL A 5 21.06 -45.43 -32.17
C VAL A 5 21.89 -44.28 -31.63
N ALA A 6 22.96 -43.90 -32.34
CA ALA A 6 23.80 -42.75 -31.97
C ALA A 6 23.03 -41.42 -32.06
N LEU A 7 22.17 -41.25 -33.08
CA LEU A 7 21.36 -40.04 -33.24
C LEU A 7 20.31 -39.92 -32.13
N LEU A 8 19.67 -41.03 -31.75
CA LEU A 8 18.71 -41.09 -30.64
C LEU A 8 19.38 -40.78 -29.30
N PHE A 9 20.60 -41.28 -29.05
CA PHE A 9 21.35 -40.96 -27.82
C PHE A 9 21.74 -39.49 -27.74
N ILE A 10 22.20 -38.90 -28.84
CA ILE A 10 22.57 -37.48 -28.90
C ILE A 10 21.33 -36.60 -28.68
N LEU A 11 20.19 -36.93 -29.30
CA LEU A 11 18.93 -36.23 -29.09
C LEU A 11 18.43 -36.36 -27.64
N CYS A 12 18.60 -37.54 -27.02
CA CYS A 12 18.23 -37.75 -25.61
C CYS A 12 19.12 -36.95 -24.66
N ILE A 13 20.43 -36.91 -24.89
CA ILE A 13 21.39 -36.10 -24.12
C ILE A 13 21.10 -34.61 -24.30
N LEU A 14 20.83 -34.15 -25.52
CA LEU A 14 20.45 -32.76 -25.80
C LEU A 14 19.12 -32.42 -25.14
N TYR A 15 18.13 -33.32 -25.14
CA TYR A 15 16.85 -33.13 -24.45
C TYR A 15 17.04 -33.07 -22.94
N ILE A 16 17.81 -33.97 -22.33
CA ILE A 16 18.12 -33.96 -20.89
C ILE A 16 18.90 -32.69 -20.52
N LEU A 17 19.87 -32.25 -21.33
CA LEU A 17 20.60 -30.99 -21.12
C LEU A 17 19.70 -29.76 -21.30
N PHE A 18 18.70 -29.82 -22.18
CA PHE A 18 17.70 -28.76 -22.36
C PHE A 18 16.72 -28.73 -21.18
N SER A 19 16.28 -29.88 -20.68
CA SER A 19 15.45 -30.03 -19.48
C SER A 19 16.19 -29.59 -18.19
N LEU A 20 17.51 -29.82 -18.10
CA LEU A 20 18.33 -29.37 -16.96
C LEU A 20 18.69 -27.88 -16.99
N LYS A 21 18.50 -27.18 -18.13
CA LYS A 21 18.70 -25.73 -18.24
C LYS A 21 17.46 -24.91 -17.92
N GLN A 22 16.33 -25.55 -17.65
CA GLN A 22 15.19 -24.87 -17.04
C GLN A 22 15.35 -24.85 -15.52
N LYS A 23 16.49 -24.31 -15.05
CA LYS A 23 16.56 -23.82 -13.67
C LYS A 23 15.46 -22.78 -13.54
N CYS A 24 14.50 -23.03 -12.66
CA CYS A 24 13.60 -21.99 -12.15
C CYS A 24 14.47 -20.82 -11.69
N GLN A 25 14.69 -19.82 -12.55
CA GLN A 25 14.88 -18.47 -12.07
C GLN A 25 13.50 -18.05 -11.57
N VAL A 26 13.19 -18.46 -10.34
CA VAL A 26 12.20 -17.74 -9.55
C VAL A 26 12.73 -16.32 -9.55
N LYS A 27 12.09 -15.42 -10.32
CA LYS A 27 12.31 -13.99 -10.13
C LYS A 27 12.04 -13.80 -8.66
N ALA A 28 13.09 -13.47 -7.90
CA ALA A 28 12.91 -13.14 -6.51
C ALA A 28 11.80 -12.07 -6.42
N GLN A 29 11.03 -12.10 -5.35
CA GLN A 29 9.84 -11.26 -5.21
C GLN A 29 9.90 -10.61 -3.83
N TYR A 30 9.27 -9.45 -3.68
CA TYR A 30 9.08 -8.84 -2.37
C TYR A 30 8.45 -9.85 -1.40
N ALA A 31 9.04 -9.98 -0.22
CA ALA A 31 8.61 -10.91 0.82
C ALA A 31 8.57 -12.39 0.40
N SER A 32 9.27 -12.80 -0.67
CA SER A 32 9.41 -14.23 -0.99
C SER A 32 10.26 -14.96 0.06
N HIS A 33 9.95 -16.23 0.31
CA HIS A 33 10.75 -17.08 1.18
C HIS A 33 12.21 -17.20 0.72
N CYS A 34 13.13 -17.17 1.67
CA CYS A 34 14.56 -17.35 1.45
C CYS A 34 15.20 -18.03 2.68
N SER A 35 16.46 -18.42 2.56
CA SER A 35 17.26 -18.93 3.67
C SER A 35 18.36 -17.93 4.01
N THR A 36 18.52 -17.61 5.29
CA THR A 36 19.61 -16.73 5.75
C THR A 36 20.96 -17.41 5.61
N VAL A 37 22.04 -16.66 5.85
CA VAL A 37 23.42 -17.20 5.85
C VAL A 37 23.57 -18.38 6.83
N ASN A 38 22.79 -18.39 7.91
CA ASN A 38 22.77 -19.44 8.93
C ASN A 38 21.74 -20.56 8.62
N GLN A 39 21.21 -20.61 7.40
CA GLN A 39 20.18 -21.57 6.94
C GLN A 39 18.83 -21.48 7.66
N GLU A 40 18.57 -20.36 8.34
CA GLU A 40 17.28 -20.12 8.98
C GLU A 40 16.25 -19.59 7.96
N PRO A 41 14.96 -19.89 8.14
CA PRO A 41 13.92 -19.40 7.24
C PRO A 41 13.71 -17.88 7.40
N GLY A 42 13.81 -17.15 6.31
CA GLY A 42 13.61 -15.70 6.23
C GLY A 42 12.68 -15.28 5.10
N LEU A 43 12.54 -13.96 4.94
CA LEU A 43 11.83 -13.32 3.84
C LEU A 43 12.74 -12.31 3.13
N CYS A 44 12.58 -12.19 1.80
CA CYS A 44 13.33 -11.25 0.99
C CYS A 44 12.77 -9.82 1.15
N MET A 45 13.41 -9.00 1.97
CA MET A 45 12.92 -7.68 2.40
C MET A 45 13.87 -6.56 1.97
N PRO A 46 13.39 -5.32 1.76
CA PRO A 46 14.26 -4.17 1.53
C PRO A 46 15.30 -4.05 2.63
N VAL A 47 16.52 -3.59 2.30
CA VAL A 47 17.59 -3.39 3.29
C VAL A 47 17.11 -2.59 4.51
N LYS A 48 16.38 -1.48 4.29
CA LYS A 48 15.85 -0.62 5.36
C LYS A 48 14.78 -1.28 6.25
N SER A 49 14.20 -2.38 5.78
CA SER A 49 13.20 -3.19 6.49
C SER A 49 13.80 -4.38 7.22
N CYS A 50 15.13 -4.55 7.20
CA CYS A 50 15.84 -5.59 7.94
C CYS A 50 16.77 -4.95 8.97
N ARG A 51 16.41 -5.02 10.26
CA ARG A 51 17.03 -4.23 11.34
C ARG A 51 18.55 -4.44 11.43
N ASN A 52 18.98 -5.67 11.62
CA ASN A 52 20.40 -6.03 11.76
C ASN A 52 21.27 -5.60 10.56
N ILE A 53 20.75 -5.71 9.33
CA ILE A 53 21.48 -5.28 8.13
C ILE A 53 21.46 -3.75 8.01
N TYR A 54 20.33 -3.11 8.31
CA TYR A 54 20.20 -1.65 8.21
C TYR A 54 21.10 -0.93 9.23
N GLU A 55 21.23 -1.45 10.44
CA GLU A 55 22.10 -0.90 11.48
C GLU A 55 23.57 -0.85 11.04
N ILE A 56 24.05 -1.84 10.27
CA ILE A 56 25.40 -1.83 9.69
C ILE A 56 25.60 -0.61 8.78
N PHE A 57 24.61 -0.30 7.93
CA PHE A 57 24.67 0.88 7.06
C PHE A 57 24.60 2.19 7.86
N GLN A 58 23.79 2.24 8.92
CA GLN A 58 23.69 3.43 9.78
C GLN A 58 24.99 3.70 10.55
N GLN A 59 25.65 2.67 11.07
CA GLN A 59 26.94 2.79 11.76
C GLN A 59 28.04 3.29 10.82
N THR A 60 28.06 2.78 9.60
CA THR A 60 29.03 3.17 8.56
C THR A 60 28.84 4.64 8.17
N ALA A 61 27.59 5.08 7.98
CA ALA A 61 27.26 6.48 7.70
C ALA A 61 27.67 7.44 8.85
N SER A 62 27.55 6.98 10.11
CA SER A 62 27.88 7.78 11.29
C SER A 62 29.38 7.92 11.55
N THR A 63 30.17 6.92 11.14
CA THR A 63 31.61 6.85 11.41
C THR A 63 32.49 7.34 10.27
N SER A 64 31.90 7.72 9.12
CA SER A 64 32.63 8.02 7.87
C SER A 64 33.61 6.91 7.44
N GLY A 65 33.43 5.70 7.99
CA GLY A 65 34.27 4.54 7.73
C GLY A 65 33.76 3.74 6.53
N ASP A 66 34.62 2.88 5.98
CA ASP A 66 34.19 1.87 5.01
C ASP A 66 33.60 0.65 5.74
N LEU A 67 32.73 -0.09 5.05
CA LEU A 67 32.25 -1.38 5.55
C LEU A 67 33.43 -2.34 5.71
N THR A 68 33.48 -3.06 6.83
CA THR A 68 34.43 -4.16 7.02
C THR A 68 34.18 -5.26 5.98
N ASP A 69 35.21 -6.04 5.65
CA ASP A 69 35.07 -7.14 4.70
C ASP A 69 34.02 -8.17 5.16
N ASP A 70 33.91 -8.40 6.47
CA ASP A 70 32.88 -9.26 7.06
C ASP A 70 31.46 -8.71 6.84
N HIS A 71 31.26 -7.39 6.98
CA HIS A 71 29.97 -6.76 6.68
C HIS A 71 29.63 -6.84 5.19
N LYS A 72 30.61 -6.60 4.31
CA LYS A 72 30.44 -6.71 2.86
C LYS A 72 30.05 -8.15 2.47
N ASP A 73 30.71 -9.15 3.04
CA ASP A 73 30.41 -10.56 2.83
C ASP A 73 29.01 -10.93 3.33
N LEU A 74 28.63 -10.49 4.54
CA LEU A 74 27.30 -10.71 5.10
C LEU A 74 26.19 -10.12 4.22
N ILE A 75 26.33 -8.86 3.80
CA ILE A 75 25.36 -8.16 2.95
C ILE A 75 25.26 -8.87 1.59
N THR A 76 26.40 -9.23 0.99
CA THR A 76 26.45 -9.90 -0.31
C THR A 76 25.79 -11.27 -0.25
N LYS A 77 26.07 -12.08 0.79
CA LYS A 77 25.45 -13.40 0.98
C LYS A 77 23.97 -13.31 1.31
N SER A 78 23.54 -12.24 1.96
CA SER A 78 22.14 -12.00 2.28
C SER A 78 21.35 -11.47 1.10
N TYR A 79 21.99 -10.97 0.04
CA TYR A 79 21.30 -10.41 -1.13
C TYR A 79 20.34 -11.43 -1.78
N CYS A 80 19.07 -11.05 -1.89
CA CYS A 80 18.04 -11.92 -2.47
C CYS A 80 17.40 -11.33 -3.73
N GLY A 81 17.68 -10.07 -4.09
CA GLY A 81 17.20 -9.49 -5.35
C GLY A 81 17.09 -7.97 -5.34
N THR A 82 16.65 -7.42 -6.47
CA THR A 82 16.34 -5.99 -6.62
C THR A 82 14.96 -5.84 -7.23
N PHE A 83 14.07 -5.11 -6.55
CA PHE A 83 12.69 -4.86 -7.00
C PHE A 83 12.42 -3.37 -7.03
N ARG A 84 11.89 -2.86 -8.14
CA ARG A 84 11.59 -1.42 -8.30
C ARG A 84 12.79 -0.53 -7.92
N ASN A 85 14.00 -0.92 -8.33
CA ASN A 85 15.28 -0.27 -8.00
C ASN A 85 15.64 -0.23 -6.50
N VAL A 86 15.06 -1.11 -5.68
CA VAL A 86 15.39 -1.26 -4.26
C VAL A 86 16.07 -2.61 -4.03
N HIS A 87 17.24 -2.60 -3.41
CA HIS A 87 17.98 -3.82 -3.05
C HIS A 87 17.33 -4.52 -1.85
N HIS A 88 17.24 -5.84 -1.93
CA HIS A 88 16.62 -6.69 -0.92
C HIS A 88 17.61 -7.71 -0.39
N VAL A 89 17.44 -8.05 0.88
CA VAL A 89 18.20 -9.06 1.62
C VAL A 89 17.28 -10.06 2.29
N CYS A 90 17.75 -11.29 2.46
CA CYS A 90 17.05 -12.31 3.21
C CYS A 90 17.10 -11.97 4.70
N CYS A 91 15.95 -11.61 5.26
CA CYS A 91 15.82 -11.16 6.63
C CYS A 91 15.10 -12.19 7.50
N LEU A 92 15.60 -12.41 8.71
CA LEU A 92 14.88 -13.18 9.73
C LEU A 92 13.57 -12.49 10.08
N LYS A 93 12.49 -13.26 10.27
CA LYS A 93 11.17 -12.70 10.61
C LYS A 93 11.20 -11.81 11.87
N SER A 94 12.05 -12.12 12.85
CA SER A 94 12.24 -11.32 14.08
C SER A 94 12.96 -9.99 13.86
N GLU A 95 13.73 -9.88 12.77
CA GLU A 95 14.49 -8.69 12.38
C GLU A 95 13.75 -7.82 11.36
N ILE A 96 12.60 -8.28 10.86
CA ILE A 96 11.77 -7.48 9.96
C ILE A 96 11.16 -6.33 10.74
N GLN A 97 11.32 -5.13 10.20
CA GLN A 97 10.75 -3.90 10.73
C GLN A 97 10.01 -3.14 9.63
N LEU A 98 9.11 -2.24 10.06
CA LEU A 98 8.52 -1.28 9.13
C LEU A 98 9.63 -0.47 8.45
N ASN A 99 9.42 -0.12 7.19
CA ASN A 99 10.34 0.75 6.47
C ASN A 99 10.49 2.08 7.22
N SER A 100 11.73 2.45 7.57
CA SER A 100 12.04 3.61 8.39
C SER A 100 11.59 4.93 7.78
N GLU A 101 11.73 5.12 6.47
CA GLU A 101 11.32 6.34 5.77
C GLU A 101 9.80 6.49 5.74
N GLY A 102 9.09 5.39 5.45
CA GLY A 102 7.64 5.38 5.52
C GLY A 102 7.13 5.64 6.93
N LEU A 103 7.80 5.08 7.94
CA LEU A 103 7.48 5.29 9.34
C LEU A 103 7.68 6.76 9.75
N GLU A 104 8.81 7.37 9.36
CA GLU A 104 9.10 8.79 9.64
C GLU A 104 8.03 9.72 9.06
N ILE A 105 7.59 9.48 7.82
CA ILE A 105 6.50 10.23 7.19
C ILE A 105 5.23 10.10 8.02
N LEU A 106 4.86 8.89 8.42
CA LEU A 106 3.63 8.62 9.17
C LEU A 106 3.67 9.22 10.58
N THR A 107 4.82 9.17 11.27
CA THR A 107 4.97 9.71 12.64
C THR A 107 5.02 11.23 12.65
N ASN A 108 5.59 11.86 11.63
CA ASN A 108 5.66 13.33 11.52
C ASN A 108 4.38 13.94 10.95
N THR A 109 3.42 13.12 10.53
CA THR A 109 2.13 13.55 9.99
C THR A 109 1.07 13.54 11.08
N THR A 110 0.47 14.70 11.36
CA THR A 110 -0.71 14.75 12.24
C THR A 110 -1.90 14.08 11.54
N CYS A 111 -2.40 12.97 12.11
CA CYS A 111 -3.42 12.12 11.52
C CYS A 111 -4.60 11.87 12.47
N GLY A 112 -5.71 11.32 11.96
CA GLY A 112 -6.80 10.78 12.77
C GLY A 112 -7.63 11.82 13.53
N ILE A 113 -7.48 13.10 13.23
CA ILE A 113 -8.26 14.17 13.86
C ILE A 113 -9.69 14.15 13.30
N ASN A 114 -10.65 13.75 14.15
CA ASN A 114 -12.08 13.88 13.88
C ASN A 114 -12.61 15.16 14.52
N HIS A 115 -13.27 16.02 13.71
CA HIS A 115 -13.84 17.29 14.17
C HIS A 115 -15.36 17.22 14.44
N GLY A 116 -15.99 16.05 14.30
CA GLY A 116 -17.42 15.83 14.51
C GLY A 116 -17.75 15.22 15.86
N ASN A 117 -18.87 15.65 16.45
CA ASN A 117 -19.52 14.91 17.53
C ASN A 117 -20.17 13.67 16.90
N THR A 118 -19.71 12.49 17.26
CA THR A 118 -20.15 11.21 16.66
C THR A 118 -21.67 11.05 16.72
N VAL A 119 -22.30 10.86 15.57
CA VAL A 119 -23.65 10.28 15.48
C VAL A 119 -23.56 9.00 14.64
N SER A 120 -23.45 7.89 15.35
CA SER A 120 -23.48 6.53 14.81
C SER A 120 -24.92 6.00 14.88
N ARG A 121 -25.52 5.68 13.72
CA ARG A 121 -26.72 4.83 13.49
C ARG A 121 -27.27 4.96 12.05
N GLY A 122 -26.41 5.09 11.04
CA GLY A 122 -26.87 5.30 9.64
C GLY A 122 -27.42 6.71 9.36
N LEU A 123 -26.95 7.69 10.14
CA LEU A 123 -27.31 9.11 9.99
C LEU A 123 -26.17 9.85 9.28
N VAL A 124 -26.54 10.95 8.61
CA VAL A 124 -25.68 11.90 7.91
C VAL A 124 -24.52 12.32 8.81
N ALA A 125 -23.28 12.17 8.34
CA ALA A 125 -22.09 12.56 9.07
C ALA A 125 -22.08 14.08 9.31
N ALA A 126 -21.40 14.54 10.36
CA ALA A 126 -21.17 15.97 10.51
C ALA A 126 -20.15 16.46 9.45
N LEU A 127 -20.34 17.66 8.92
CA LEU A 127 -19.34 18.30 8.05
C LEU A 127 -17.97 18.30 8.75
N PHE A 128 -16.91 17.94 8.02
CA PHE A 128 -15.52 17.81 8.50
C PHE A 128 -15.21 16.64 9.47
N SER A 129 -16.15 15.72 9.72
CA SER A 129 -15.92 14.63 10.70
C SER A 129 -14.93 13.56 10.22
N PHE A 130 -14.92 13.22 8.94
CA PHE A 130 -14.02 12.20 8.38
C PHE A 130 -13.17 12.79 7.22
N PRO A 131 -12.21 13.68 7.51
CA PRO A 131 -11.47 14.44 6.49
C PRO A 131 -10.47 13.60 5.67
N TRP A 132 -10.32 12.31 5.99
CA TRP A 132 -9.49 11.37 5.22
C TRP A 132 -10.25 10.69 4.09
N MET A 133 -11.56 10.86 4.02
CA MET A 133 -12.37 10.13 3.05
C MET A 133 -12.08 10.57 1.63
N ALA A 134 -11.87 9.59 0.77
CA ALA A 134 -11.56 9.77 -0.64
C ALA A 134 -12.59 9.05 -1.50
N LEU A 135 -13.05 9.69 -2.57
CA LEU A 135 -13.86 9.07 -3.61
C LEU A 135 -12.97 8.76 -4.82
N LEU A 136 -13.02 7.53 -5.32
CA LEU A 136 -12.26 7.14 -6.50
C LEU A 136 -13.07 7.48 -7.76
N LYS A 137 -12.48 8.28 -8.66
CA LYS A 137 -13.12 8.79 -9.86
C LYS A 137 -12.81 7.89 -11.06
N TYR A 138 -13.86 7.42 -11.74
CA TYR A 138 -13.76 6.55 -12.93
C TYR A 138 -14.19 7.31 -14.19
N ASN A 139 -13.68 6.89 -15.35
CA ASN A 139 -13.93 7.55 -16.63
C ASN A 139 -15.29 7.22 -17.28
N ILE A 140 -15.92 6.10 -16.91
CA ILE A 140 -17.13 5.59 -17.57
C ILE A 140 -18.19 5.21 -16.52
N GLY A 141 -19.45 5.52 -16.83
CA GLY A 141 -20.62 5.17 -16.01
C GLY A 141 -20.79 6.07 -14.78
N GLU A 142 -21.05 5.45 -13.62
CA GLU A 142 -21.11 6.16 -12.34
C GLU A 142 -19.71 6.66 -11.96
N PRO A 143 -19.50 7.97 -11.78
CA PRO A 143 -18.16 8.55 -11.66
C PRO A 143 -17.45 8.12 -10.37
N PHE A 144 -18.19 7.72 -9.33
CA PHE A 144 -17.66 7.34 -8.03
C PHE A 144 -18.21 5.99 -7.57
N LYS A 145 -17.40 4.93 -7.64
CA LYS A 145 -17.82 3.54 -7.33
C LYS A 145 -17.15 2.97 -6.08
N CYS A 146 -16.00 3.50 -5.71
CA CYS A 146 -15.20 3.04 -4.59
C CYS A 146 -14.75 4.22 -3.72
N GLY A 147 -14.47 3.91 -2.47
CA GLY A 147 -13.84 4.83 -1.53
C GLY A 147 -12.35 4.53 -1.31
N GLY A 148 -11.72 5.39 -0.55
CA GLY A 148 -10.39 5.19 0.02
C GLY A 148 -10.18 6.12 1.21
N SER A 149 -9.00 6.04 1.80
CA SER A 149 -8.58 6.89 2.89
C SER A 149 -7.25 7.54 2.58
N LEU A 150 -7.18 8.86 2.66
CA LEU A 150 -5.93 9.61 2.63
C LEU A 150 -5.09 9.20 3.86
N ILE A 151 -3.85 8.78 3.63
CA ILE A 151 -2.92 8.33 4.70
C ILE A 151 -1.69 9.24 4.83
N THR A 152 -1.40 10.04 3.80
CA THR A 152 -0.38 11.11 3.79
C THR A 152 -0.84 12.21 2.84
N ASN A 153 -0.04 13.26 2.65
CA ASN A 153 -0.34 14.31 1.66
C ASN A 153 -0.16 13.86 0.19
N ARG A 154 0.18 12.59 -0.07
CA ARG A 154 0.39 12.09 -1.44
C ARG A 154 -0.11 10.66 -1.68
N TYR A 155 -0.63 9.99 -0.66
CA TYR A 155 -1.05 8.60 -0.76
C TYR A 155 -2.46 8.39 -0.23
N VAL A 156 -3.25 7.65 -1.01
CA VAL A 156 -4.57 7.15 -0.64
C VAL A 156 -4.51 5.62 -0.57
N LEU A 157 -5.00 5.08 0.54
CA LEU A 157 -5.19 3.66 0.76
C LEU A 157 -6.58 3.25 0.29
N THR A 158 -6.68 2.17 -0.48
CA THR A 158 -7.95 1.61 -0.95
C THR A 158 -7.84 0.09 -1.10
N ALA A 159 -8.87 -0.55 -1.62
CA ALA A 159 -8.87 -1.97 -1.96
C ALA A 159 -8.29 -2.21 -3.36
N ALA A 160 -7.57 -3.32 -3.54
CA ALA A 160 -7.03 -3.68 -4.85
C ALA A 160 -8.13 -3.94 -5.88
N HIS A 161 -9.27 -4.50 -5.46
CA HIS A 161 -10.39 -4.71 -6.37
C HIS A 161 -10.90 -3.39 -6.95
N CYS A 162 -10.79 -2.26 -6.26
CA CYS A 162 -11.24 -0.96 -6.79
C CYS A 162 -10.40 -0.47 -7.97
N VAL A 163 -9.16 -0.96 -8.13
CA VAL A 163 -8.21 -0.43 -9.13
C VAL A 163 -7.69 -1.49 -10.10
N TYR A 164 -7.79 -2.78 -9.77
CA TYR A 164 -7.22 -3.86 -10.58
C TYR A 164 -8.23 -4.46 -11.57
N ARG A 165 -7.87 -4.39 -12.86
CA ARG A 165 -8.62 -4.99 -13.99
C ARG A 165 -10.12 -4.71 -13.90
N GLN A 166 -10.46 -3.44 -13.69
CA GLN A 166 -11.83 -2.95 -13.79
C GLN A 166 -12.14 -2.65 -15.27
N GLU A 167 -13.42 -2.75 -15.63
CA GLU A 167 -13.88 -2.34 -16.97
C GLU A 167 -13.71 -0.83 -17.14
N ASP A 168 -13.99 -0.06 -16.09
CA ASP A 168 -13.73 1.37 -16.04
C ASP A 168 -12.33 1.67 -15.50
N THR A 169 -11.69 2.68 -16.07
CA THR A 169 -10.37 3.11 -15.64
C THR A 169 -10.51 4.20 -14.59
N ILE A 170 -9.82 4.03 -13.46
CA ILE A 170 -9.68 5.09 -12.47
C ILE A 170 -8.82 6.23 -13.05
N ILE A 171 -9.31 7.45 -12.95
CA ILE A 171 -8.69 8.65 -13.53
C ILE A 171 -8.31 9.71 -12.50
N GLY A 172 -8.76 9.55 -11.25
CA GLY A 172 -8.46 10.51 -10.20
C GLY A 172 -9.06 10.13 -8.87
N VAL A 173 -8.79 10.97 -7.88
CA VAL A 173 -9.33 10.89 -6.52
C VAL A 173 -9.94 12.23 -6.17
N ARG A 174 -11.15 12.24 -5.63
CA ARG A 174 -11.77 13.42 -5.02
C ARG A 174 -11.60 13.41 -3.51
N LEU A 175 -11.12 14.53 -2.96
CA LEU A 175 -10.87 14.73 -1.54
C LEU A 175 -11.68 15.94 -1.00
N GLY A 176 -11.99 15.90 0.30
CA GLY A 176 -12.72 16.99 0.97
C GLY A 176 -14.20 17.09 0.61
N GLU A 177 -14.75 16.06 -0.02
CA GLU A 177 -16.18 15.96 -0.38
C GLU A 177 -17.03 15.68 0.86
N TYR A 178 -18.27 16.15 0.82
CA TYR A 178 -19.29 15.82 1.81
C TYR A 178 -20.62 15.48 1.11
N ASN A 179 -21.13 16.34 0.24
CA ASN A 179 -22.33 16.03 -0.52
C ASN A 179 -22.05 16.10 -2.03
N ILE A 180 -21.90 14.93 -2.65
CA ILE A 180 -21.63 14.76 -4.09
C ILE A 180 -22.67 15.47 -4.97
N SER A 181 -23.89 15.69 -4.47
CA SER A 181 -24.97 16.37 -5.20
C SER A 181 -24.97 17.90 -5.05
N SER A 182 -24.07 18.47 -4.24
CA SER A 182 -23.95 19.91 -4.01
C SER A 182 -22.58 20.41 -4.46
N SER A 183 -22.54 21.65 -4.94
CA SER A 183 -21.27 22.36 -5.21
C SER A 183 -20.76 23.15 -4.00
N SER A 184 -21.57 23.29 -2.96
CA SER A 184 -21.25 24.02 -1.74
C SER A 184 -21.81 23.31 -0.52
N ASP A 185 -20.93 22.96 0.42
CA ASP A 185 -21.28 22.23 1.62
C ASP A 185 -21.15 23.11 2.85
N CYS A 186 -22.28 23.48 3.43
CA CYS A 186 -22.33 24.41 4.55
C CYS A 186 -23.09 23.82 5.74
N THR A 187 -22.67 24.20 6.94
CA THR A 187 -23.47 23.97 8.14
C THR A 187 -24.67 24.92 8.14
N ASN A 188 -25.87 24.36 8.28
CA ASN A 188 -27.10 25.11 8.42
C ASN A 188 -27.39 25.35 9.91
N SER A 189 -26.53 26.11 10.59
CA SER A 189 -26.74 26.51 11.99
C SER A 189 -27.12 27.99 12.07
N PRO A 190 -28.18 28.36 12.81
CA PRO A 190 -28.61 29.75 12.95
C PRO A 190 -27.60 30.64 13.69
N ILE A 191 -26.61 30.05 14.37
CA ILE A 191 -25.63 30.79 15.19
C ILE A 191 -24.32 31.03 14.42
N LYS A 192 -23.93 30.12 13.52
CA LYS A 192 -22.72 30.24 12.68
C LYS A 192 -22.83 29.29 11.50
N SER A 193 -22.99 29.84 10.29
CA SER A 193 -22.84 29.06 9.06
C SER A 193 -21.37 29.01 8.67
N GLU A 194 -20.87 27.81 8.42
CA GLU A 194 -19.52 27.56 7.94
C GLU A 194 -19.61 26.66 6.71
N CYS A 195 -18.97 27.08 5.62
CA CYS A 195 -18.89 26.28 4.41
C CYS A 195 -17.51 25.64 4.28
N ALA A 196 -17.50 24.39 3.82
CA ALA A 196 -16.28 23.73 3.41
C ALA A 196 -15.66 24.47 2.21
N PRO A 197 -14.32 24.55 2.13
CA PRO A 197 -13.67 24.90 0.88
C PRO A 197 -14.04 23.91 -0.24
N PRO A 198 -13.83 24.28 -1.52
CA PRO A 198 -14.10 23.39 -2.64
C PRO A 198 -13.38 22.05 -2.52
N VAL A 199 -14.01 21.00 -3.05
CA VAL A 199 -13.40 19.67 -3.18
C VAL A 199 -12.16 19.71 -4.07
N GLU A 200 -11.22 18.80 -3.83
CA GLU A 200 -10.01 18.67 -4.63
C GLU A 200 -10.06 17.39 -5.48
N ASP A 201 -10.18 17.53 -6.79
CA ASP A 201 -9.97 16.44 -7.75
C ASP A 201 -8.47 16.35 -8.09
N VAL A 202 -7.85 15.22 -7.77
CA VAL A 202 -6.39 14.98 -7.88
C VAL A 202 -6.13 13.82 -8.84
N GLY A 203 -5.14 13.94 -9.71
CA GLY A 203 -4.78 12.88 -10.65
C GLY A 203 -3.93 11.78 -10.00
N ILE A 204 -3.61 10.76 -10.77
CA ILE A 204 -2.90 9.56 -10.31
C ILE A 204 -1.53 9.48 -10.98
N GLU A 205 -0.47 9.41 -10.18
CA GLU A 205 0.90 9.15 -10.64
C GLU A 205 1.14 7.65 -10.81
N GLU A 206 0.76 6.87 -9.78
CA GLU A 206 1.04 5.44 -9.73
C GLU A 206 -0.04 4.71 -8.92
N ILE A 207 -0.37 3.49 -9.33
CA ILE A 207 -1.18 2.54 -8.57
C ILE A 207 -0.28 1.37 -8.16
N ILE A 208 -0.23 1.10 -6.87
CA ILE A 208 0.60 0.06 -6.27
C ILE A 208 -0.32 -0.99 -5.66
N ILE A 209 -0.24 -2.21 -6.18
CA ILE A 209 -0.98 -3.37 -5.70
C ILE A 209 -0.01 -4.45 -5.22
N PRO A 210 -0.37 -5.27 -4.22
CA PRO A 210 0.34 -6.48 -3.86
C PRO A 210 0.48 -7.38 -5.10
N HIS A 211 1.66 -7.93 -5.29
CA HIS A 211 1.92 -8.84 -6.40
C HIS A 211 1.03 -10.10 -6.33
N ASP A 212 0.72 -10.55 -5.11
CA ASP A 212 -0.06 -11.76 -4.86
C ASP A 212 -1.57 -11.51 -4.76
N TYR A 213 -2.03 -10.29 -5.09
CA TYR A 213 -3.46 -9.99 -5.13
C TYR A 213 -4.17 -10.91 -6.13
N ARG A 214 -5.20 -11.61 -5.65
CA ARG A 214 -6.02 -12.52 -6.47
C ARG A 214 -7.47 -12.07 -6.48
N LYS A 215 -7.89 -11.44 -7.57
CA LYS A 215 -9.25 -10.87 -7.75
C LYS A 215 -10.39 -11.83 -7.40
N HIS A 216 -10.26 -13.12 -7.73
CA HIS A 216 -11.35 -14.09 -7.54
C HIS A 216 -11.58 -14.51 -6.08
N VAL A 217 -10.58 -14.35 -5.21
CA VAL A 217 -10.65 -14.77 -3.80
C VAL A 217 -10.44 -13.60 -2.83
N PHE A 218 -10.29 -12.37 -3.37
CA PHE A 218 -9.99 -11.15 -2.60
C PHE A 218 -8.81 -11.30 -1.61
N HIS A 219 -7.84 -12.16 -1.96
CA HIS A 219 -6.61 -12.31 -1.18
C HIS A 219 -5.74 -11.06 -1.38
N ASP A 220 -5.22 -10.49 -0.29
CA ASP A 220 -4.45 -9.23 -0.25
C ASP A 220 -5.17 -8.05 -0.93
N ASP A 221 -6.44 -7.85 -0.62
CA ASP A 221 -7.28 -6.81 -1.23
C ASP A 221 -6.98 -5.39 -0.69
N ILE A 222 -5.78 -4.92 -0.97
CA ILE A 222 -5.26 -3.62 -0.52
C ILE A 222 -4.47 -2.97 -1.66
N ALA A 223 -4.56 -1.65 -1.83
CA ALA A 223 -3.80 -0.91 -2.83
C ALA A 223 -3.47 0.50 -2.35
N LEU A 224 -2.37 1.04 -2.86
CA LEU A 224 -1.99 2.43 -2.69
C LEU A 224 -2.14 3.16 -4.02
N ILE A 225 -2.73 4.35 -3.95
CA ILE A 225 -2.75 5.31 -5.05
C ILE A 225 -1.80 6.44 -4.65
N ARG A 226 -0.75 6.64 -5.45
CA ARG A 226 0.13 7.81 -5.37
C ARG A 226 -0.47 8.93 -6.20
N LEU A 227 -0.75 10.05 -5.56
CA LEU A 227 -1.32 11.23 -6.19
C LEU A 227 -0.28 11.94 -7.08
N ASP A 228 -0.74 12.50 -8.20
CA ASP A 228 0.10 13.24 -9.15
C ASP A 228 0.78 14.48 -8.57
N ARG A 229 0.21 15.03 -7.49
CA ARG A 229 0.76 16.12 -6.69
C ARG A 229 0.50 15.90 -5.20
N THR A 230 1.22 16.65 -4.37
CA THR A 230 0.92 16.74 -2.94
C THR A 230 -0.33 17.59 -2.72
N VAL A 231 -1.15 17.19 -1.74
CA VAL A 231 -2.32 17.96 -1.29
C VAL A 231 -2.00 18.71 0.01
N GLU A 232 -2.55 19.90 0.18
CA GLU A 232 -2.36 20.68 1.40
C GLU A 232 -3.39 20.27 2.44
N PHE A 233 -2.94 19.96 3.66
CA PHE A 233 -3.87 19.62 4.72
C PHE A 233 -4.69 20.84 5.15
N ARG A 234 -6.00 20.64 5.24
CA ARG A 234 -7.01 21.63 5.62
C ARG A 234 -8.00 21.00 6.59
N ARG A 235 -9.02 21.73 7.02
CA ARG A 235 -10.00 21.19 7.99
C ARG A 235 -10.77 19.99 7.43
N GLN A 236 -11.10 20.02 6.14
CA GLN A 236 -11.82 18.99 5.40
C GLN A 236 -10.92 17.92 4.77
N LEU A 237 -9.59 18.08 4.84
CA LEU A 237 -8.63 17.21 4.18
C LEU A 237 -7.46 16.93 5.13
N LYS A 238 -7.49 15.78 5.78
CA LYS A 238 -6.45 15.31 6.71
C LYS A 238 -6.33 13.80 6.64
N PRO A 239 -5.15 13.23 6.89
CA PRO A 239 -4.96 11.79 6.79
C PRO A 239 -5.52 11.04 7.99
N ILE A 240 -5.88 9.78 7.78
CA ILE A 240 -6.14 8.81 8.85
C ILE A 240 -4.82 8.22 9.36
N CYS A 241 -4.77 7.86 10.65
CA CYS A 241 -3.62 7.15 11.20
C CYS A 241 -3.61 5.68 10.76
N LEU A 242 -2.41 5.11 10.62
CA LEU A 242 -2.20 3.68 10.42
C LEU A 242 -1.74 3.01 11.72
N PRO A 243 -2.05 1.70 11.93
CA PRO A 243 -1.59 0.94 13.08
C PRO A 243 -0.10 0.56 12.92
N ILE A 244 0.78 1.54 13.16
CA ILE A 244 2.24 1.42 12.94
C ILE A 244 2.97 0.72 14.09
N THR A 245 2.33 0.54 15.25
CA THR A 245 2.92 -0.16 16.41
C THR A 245 2.23 -1.50 16.64
N GLU A 246 2.89 -2.40 17.38
CA GLU A 246 2.33 -3.72 17.67
C GLU A 246 1.12 -3.64 18.62
N GLU A 247 1.13 -2.67 19.54
CA GLU A 247 0.03 -2.39 20.45
C GLU A 247 -1.22 -1.99 19.68
N LEU A 248 -1.08 -1.15 18.64
CA LEU A 248 -2.19 -0.75 17.79
C LEU A 248 -2.71 -1.90 16.91
N ARG A 249 -1.83 -2.80 16.44
CA ARG A 249 -2.23 -3.96 15.63
C ARG A 249 -2.92 -5.06 16.45
N SER A 250 -2.53 -5.22 17.71
CA SER A 250 -3.12 -6.19 18.64
C SER A 250 -4.30 -5.64 19.44
N ALA A 251 -4.61 -4.34 19.30
CA ALA A 251 -5.75 -3.72 19.95
C ALA A 251 -7.07 -4.34 19.48
N HIS A 252 -7.92 -4.72 20.44
CA HIS A 252 -9.27 -5.18 20.19
C HIS A 252 -10.28 -4.11 20.59
N HIS A 253 -11.03 -3.61 19.61
CA HIS A 253 -12.13 -2.68 19.83
C HIS A 253 -13.47 -3.39 19.71
N SER A 254 -14.40 -3.09 20.63
CA SER A 254 -15.75 -3.66 20.61
C SER A 254 -16.65 -3.01 19.53
N HIS A 255 -16.26 -1.85 19.02
CA HIS A 255 -17.02 -1.08 18.04
C HIS A 255 -16.08 -0.45 17.02
N TYR A 256 -16.53 -0.40 15.76
CA TYR A 256 -15.87 0.29 14.66
C TYR A 256 -16.85 1.25 13.97
N VAL A 257 -16.30 2.29 13.35
CA VAL A 257 -17.08 3.24 12.56
C VAL A 257 -16.89 2.91 11.08
N ILE A 258 -17.99 2.71 10.38
CA ILE A 258 -18.04 2.59 8.92
C ILE A 258 -18.59 3.90 8.39
N SER A 259 -17.90 4.50 7.42
CA SER A 259 -18.27 5.78 6.82
C SER A 259 -18.08 5.72 5.31
N GLY A 260 -18.97 6.33 4.54
CA GLY A 260 -18.99 6.21 3.09
C GLY A 260 -20.27 6.78 2.47
N TRP A 261 -20.30 6.89 1.15
CA TRP A 261 -21.46 7.31 0.36
C TRP A 261 -22.25 6.12 -0.22
N GLY A 262 -22.02 4.90 0.28
CA GLY A 262 -22.65 3.67 -0.22
C GLY A 262 -24.09 3.49 0.26
N ARG A 263 -24.99 3.02 -0.62
CA ARG A 263 -26.44 2.91 -0.37
C ARG A 263 -26.79 2.38 1.03
N THR A 264 -27.67 3.09 1.73
CA THR A 264 -28.27 2.58 2.98
C THR A 264 -29.27 1.47 2.69
N GLU A 265 -29.65 0.73 3.74
CA GLU A 265 -30.70 -0.30 3.73
C GLU A 265 -32.04 0.15 3.10
N ASN A 266 -32.28 1.46 3.02
CA ASN A 266 -33.48 2.06 2.44
C ASN A 266 -33.34 2.49 0.97
N GLY A 267 -32.26 2.11 0.28
CA GLY A 267 -32.08 2.34 -1.17
C GLY A 267 -31.83 3.79 -1.59
N LYS A 268 -31.64 4.72 -0.66
CA LYS A 268 -31.23 6.11 -0.96
C LYS A 268 -29.72 6.19 -1.20
N THR A 269 -29.32 6.91 -2.25
CA THR A 269 -27.90 7.29 -2.55
C THR A 269 -27.68 8.75 -2.09
N LEU A 270 -26.49 9.09 -1.60
CA LEU A 270 -26.30 9.71 -0.28
C LEU A 270 -25.62 11.10 -0.23
N HIS A 271 -26.06 11.89 0.75
CA HIS A 271 -25.21 12.81 1.53
C HIS A 271 -24.32 11.97 2.47
N PHE A 272 -23.07 12.36 2.70
CA PHE A 272 -22.18 11.68 3.66
C PHE A 272 -22.75 11.63 5.08
#